data_AF-A0A0A8LC84-F1
#
_entry.id   AF-A0A0A8LC84-F1
#
_cell.length_a   1.000
_cell.length_b   1.000
_cell.length_c   1.000
_cell.angle_alpha   90.00
_cell.angle_beta   90.00
_cell.angle_gamma   90.00
#
_symmetry.space_group_name_H-M   'P 1'
#
loop_
_entity.id
_entity.type
_entity.pdbx_description
1 polymer ?
#
loop_
_entity_poly.entity_id
_entity_poly.type
_entity_poly.pdbx_seq_one_letter_code
_entity_poly.pdbx_strand_id
1 'polypeptide(L)'
;MAEDILAQSKALDQLAKLIISQSDKKQSNHSSLKQEYETKLNNLDELITMITSAELDKDKFSKLISKQIEIVEKDGQEYALIPVHRGLKRPNSSKSKPKPNRIKCSYCKETGHLRSKCEKKLMGIPPL
;
A
#
# COMPACT_ATOMS: atom_id res chain seq x y z
N MET A 1 -22.15 -52.97 10.75
CA MET A 1 -20.76 -52.99 11.30
C MET A 1 -19.71 -52.78 10.21
N ALA A 2 -19.61 -53.64 9.18
CA ALA A 2 -18.62 -53.43 8.11
C ALA A 2 -18.87 -52.19 7.23
N GLU A 3 -20.15 -51.87 6.96
CA GLU A 3 -20.54 -50.68 6.20
C GLU A 3 -20.26 -49.37 6.94
N ASP A 4 -20.41 -49.36 8.28
CA ASP A 4 -20.06 -48.21 9.12
C ASP A 4 -18.56 -47.94 9.11
N ILE A 5 -17.73 -49.00 9.12
CA ILE A 5 -16.28 -48.88 9.05
C ILE A 5 -15.86 -48.28 7.71
N LEU A 6 -16.47 -48.74 6.61
CA LEU A 6 -16.22 -48.18 5.27
C LEU A 6 -16.66 -46.71 5.15
N ALA A 7 -17.81 -46.37 5.76
CA ALA A 7 -18.29 -45.00 5.81
C ALA A 7 -17.34 -44.08 6.61
N GLN A 8 -16.82 -44.57 7.74
CA GLN A 8 -15.85 -43.85 8.57
C GLN A 8 -14.51 -43.66 7.85
N SER A 9 -13.97 -44.69 7.19
CA SER A 9 -12.74 -44.57 6.39
C SER A 9 -12.90 -43.56 5.25
N LYS A 10 -14.05 -43.57 4.57
CA LYS A 10 -14.34 -42.62 3.49
C LYS A 10 -14.49 -41.19 4.00
N ALA A 11 -15.08 -41.00 5.18
CA ALA A 11 -15.15 -39.70 5.84
C ALA A 11 -13.76 -39.18 6.24
N LEU A 12 -12.88 -40.05 6.75
CA LEU A 12 -11.50 -39.72 7.07
C LEU A 12 -10.67 -39.33 5.84
N ASP A 13 -10.81 -40.05 4.72
CA ASP A 13 -10.16 -39.70 3.45
C ASP A 13 -10.64 -38.35 2.90
N GLN A 14 -11.93 -38.05 3.04
CA GLN A 14 -12.48 -36.75 2.66
C GLN A 14 -11.92 -35.62 3.53
N LEU A 15 -11.78 -35.85 4.84
CA LEU A 15 -11.15 -34.89 5.75
C LEU A 15 -9.67 -34.67 5.42
N ALA A 16 -8.92 -35.74 5.13
CA ALA A 16 -7.52 -35.65 4.73
C ALA A 16 -7.35 -34.80 3.45
N LYS A 17 -8.21 -35.03 2.43
CA LYS A 17 -8.22 -34.21 1.20
C LYS A 17 -8.53 -32.74 1.48
N LEU A 18 -9.47 -32.45 2.37
CA LEU A 18 -9.81 -31.08 2.74
C LEU A 18 -8.66 -30.37 3.46
N ILE A 19 -7.96 -31.07 4.37
CA ILE A 19 -6.81 -30.52 5.09
C ILE A 19 -5.66 -30.19 4.13
N ILE A 20 -5.31 -31.11 3.22
CA ILE A 20 -4.27 -30.90 2.21
C ILE A 20 -4.61 -29.69 1.32
N SER A 21 -5.86 -29.63 0.83
CA SER A 21 -6.31 -28.51 0.00
C SER A 21 -6.31 -27.15 0.73
N GLN A 22 -6.48 -27.16 2.05
CA GLN A 22 -6.40 -25.95 2.88
C GLN A 22 -4.95 -25.55 3.19
N SER A 23 -4.04 -26.51 3.38
CA SER A 23 -2.62 -26.21 3.61
C SER A 23 -1.97 -25.60 2.38
N ASP A 24 -2.29 -26.08 1.19
CA ASP A 24 -1.76 -25.53 -0.07
C ASP A 24 -2.22 -24.07 -0.28
N LYS A 25 -3.48 -23.78 0.05
CA LYS A 25 -4.04 -22.42 0.01
C LYS A 25 -3.37 -21.49 1.04
N LYS A 26 -3.05 -21.99 2.24
CA LYS A 26 -2.37 -21.19 3.28
C LYS A 26 -0.89 -20.96 2.97
N GLN A 27 -0.19 -21.92 2.39
CA GLN A 27 1.22 -21.75 1.96
C GLN A 27 1.37 -20.84 0.74
N SER A 28 0.42 -20.87 -0.20
CA SER A 28 0.46 -20.04 -1.41
C SER A 28 0.52 -18.54 -1.11
N ASN A 29 -0.16 -18.06 -0.06
CA ASN A 29 -0.15 -16.64 0.33
C ASN A 29 1.20 -16.20 0.91
N HIS A 30 1.93 -17.08 1.61
CA HIS A 30 3.20 -16.71 2.22
C HIS A 30 4.38 -16.84 1.24
N SER A 31 4.32 -17.79 0.29
CA SER A 31 5.35 -17.89 -0.76
C SER A 31 5.19 -16.79 -1.80
N SER A 32 3.96 -16.43 -2.17
CA SER A 32 3.69 -15.31 -3.09
C SER A 32 4.14 -13.97 -2.51
N LEU A 33 3.85 -13.70 -1.22
CA LEU A 33 4.33 -12.48 -0.55
C LEU A 33 5.86 -12.38 -0.51
N LYS A 34 6.55 -13.50 -0.30
CA LYS A 34 8.03 -13.52 -0.33
C LYS A 34 8.56 -13.21 -1.73
N GLN A 35 7.98 -13.81 -2.76
CA GLN A 35 8.32 -13.52 -4.15
C GLN A 35 8.02 -12.07 -4.54
N GLU A 36 6.89 -11.52 -4.12
CA GLU A 36 6.55 -10.10 -4.32
C GLU A 36 7.51 -9.15 -3.60
N TYR A 37 8.01 -9.55 -2.43
CA TYR A 37 8.99 -8.76 -1.69
C TYR A 37 10.37 -8.80 -2.35
N GLU A 38 10.84 -9.98 -2.77
CA GLU A 38 12.11 -10.14 -3.48
C GLU A 38 12.11 -9.40 -4.83
N THR A 39 11.00 -9.46 -5.58
CA THR A 39 10.86 -8.70 -6.83
C THR A 39 10.87 -7.19 -6.60
N LYS A 40 10.24 -6.69 -5.54
CA LYS A 40 10.31 -5.26 -5.17
C LYS A 40 11.72 -4.83 -4.78
N LEU A 41 12.46 -5.66 -4.06
CA LEU A 41 13.86 -5.39 -3.71
C LEU A 41 14.74 -5.32 -4.95
N ASN A 42 14.62 -6.28 -5.86
CA ASN A 42 15.38 -6.27 -7.11
C ASN A 42 15.08 -5.02 -7.95
N ASN A 43 13.82 -4.62 -8.05
CA ASN A 43 13.44 -3.39 -8.76
C ASN A 43 14.03 -2.13 -8.10
N LEU A 44 14.12 -2.09 -6.77
CA LEU A 44 14.75 -0.98 -6.05
C LEU A 44 16.25 -0.96 -6.27
N ASP A 45 16.92 -2.11 -6.22
CA ASP A 45 18.35 -2.21 -6.48
C ASP A 45 18.67 -1.80 -7.93
N GLU A 46 17.86 -2.19 -8.92
CA GLU A 46 18.02 -1.74 -10.30
C GLU A 46 17.88 -0.22 -10.43
N LEU A 47 16.89 0.39 -9.78
CA LEU A 47 16.70 1.85 -9.78
C LEU A 47 17.86 2.57 -9.08
N ILE A 48 18.31 2.07 -7.93
CA ILE A 48 19.44 2.63 -7.19
C ILE A 48 20.71 2.53 -8.02
N THR A 49 20.97 1.38 -8.63
CA THR A 49 22.12 1.14 -9.50
C THR A 49 22.07 2.09 -10.71
N MET A 50 20.89 2.30 -11.29
CA MET A 50 20.70 3.23 -12.41
C MET A 50 20.93 4.70 -12.00
N ILE A 51 20.56 5.09 -10.78
CA ILE A 51 20.81 6.43 -10.23
C ILE A 51 22.29 6.63 -9.86
N THR A 52 22.95 5.59 -9.30
CA THR A 52 24.33 5.67 -8.81
C THR A 52 25.38 5.48 -9.90
N SER A 53 25.06 4.81 -11.01
CA SER A 53 25.97 4.59 -12.14
C SER A 53 26.23 5.82 -13.03
N ALA A 54 25.85 7.02 -12.56
CA ALA A 54 26.33 8.33 -13.01
C ALA A 54 26.06 8.73 -14.48
N GLU A 55 25.49 7.87 -15.31
CA GLU A 55 24.95 8.22 -16.62
C GLU A 55 23.50 7.74 -16.73
N LEU A 56 22.63 8.46 -16.02
CA LEU A 56 21.20 8.42 -16.34
C LEU A 56 21.06 8.97 -17.76
N ASP A 57 20.92 8.05 -18.72
CA ASP A 57 20.47 8.33 -20.08
C ASP A 57 19.09 8.99 -19.98
N LYS A 58 19.10 10.32 -19.88
CA LYS A 58 17.94 11.17 -19.57
C LYS A 58 16.79 10.90 -20.53
N ASP A 59 17.11 10.47 -21.75
CA ASP A 59 16.12 10.16 -22.79
C ASP A 59 15.44 8.81 -22.56
N LYS A 60 16.15 7.80 -22.03
CA LYS A 60 15.53 6.51 -21.65
C LYS A 60 14.76 6.62 -20.35
N PHE A 61 15.32 7.34 -19.38
CA PHE A 61 14.67 7.58 -18.10
C PHE A 61 13.41 8.43 -18.27
N SER A 62 13.47 9.52 -19.04
CA SER A 62 12.28 10.29 -19.38
C SER A 62 11.26 9.44 -20.14
N LYS A 63 11.63 8.63 -21.14
CA LYS A 63 10.64 7.76 -21.82
C LYS A 63 9.93 6.75 -20.90
N LEU A 64 10.60 6.25 -19.86
CA LEU A 64 10.02 5.37 -18.85
C LEU A 64 9.10 6.11 -17.88
N ILE A 65 9.49 7.33 -17.50
CA ILE A 65 8.79 8.14 -16.50
C ILE A 65 7.68 9.02 -17.11
N SER A 66 7.93 9.67 -18.24
CA SER A 66 7.01 10.58 -18.96
C SER A 66 5.73 9.92 -19.45
N LYS A 67 5.67 8.57 -19.51
CA LYS A 67 4.38 7.88 -19.74
C LYS A 67 3.38 8.09 -18.59
N GLN A 68 3.85 8.52 -17.42
CA GLN A 68 3.03 8.69 -16.22
C GLN A 68 3.24 10.04 -15.52
N ILE A 69 4.21 10.84 -15.96
CA ILE A 69 4.53 12.13 -15.36
C ILE A 69 4.28 13.25 -16.38
N GLU A 70 3.36 14.15 -16.04
CA GLU A 70 3.18 15.42 -16.74
C GLU A 70 4.10 16.46 -16.10
N ILE A 71 4.93 17.14 -16.90
CA ILE A 71 5.77 18.24 -16.43
C ILE A 71 5.00 19.54 -16.69
N VAL A 72 4.81 20.36 -15.65
CA VAL A 72 4.11 21.64 -15.71
C VAL A 72 5.04 22.74 -15.24
N GLU A 73 5.11 23.83 -16.01
CA GLU A 73 5.85 25.02 -15.63
C GLU A 73 4.93 25.99 -14.87
N LYS A 74 5.31 26.33 -13.64
CA LYS A 74 4.64 27.34 -12.83
C LYS A 74 5.68 28.25 -12.20
N ASP A 75 5.46 29.55 -12.31
CA ASP A 75 6.29 30.59 -11.67
C ASP A 75 7.79 30.47 -12.03
N GLY A 76 8.11 30.09 -13.27
CA GLY A 76 9.48 29.93 -13.76
C GLY A 76 10.21 28.71 -13.21
N GLN A 77 9.50 27.76 -12.61
CA GLN A 77 10.02 26.49 -12.12
C GLN A 77 9.26 25.32 -12.74
N GLU A 78 10.01 24.29 -13.13
CA GLU A 78 9.46 23.06 -13.71
C GLU A 78 9.06 22.08 -12.60
N TYR A 79 7.82 21.62 -12.62
CA TYR A 79 7.27 20.66 -11.66
C TYR A 79 6.84 19.37 -12.36
N ALA A 80 7.20 18.21 -11.79
CA ALA A 80 6.76 16.89 -12.24
C ALA A 80 5.52 16.43 -11.46
N LEU A 81 4.39 16.24 -12.15
CA LEU A 81 3.14 15.72 -11.58
C LEU A 81 3.15 14.20 -11.61
N ILE A 82 3.19 13.58 -10.42
CA ILE A 82 3.10 12.12 -10.25
C ILE A 82 1.69 11.76 -9.79
N PRO A 83 0.91 10.99 -10.58
CA PRO A 83 -0.43 10.57 -10.20
C PRO A 83 -0.37 9.59 -9.02
N VAL A 84 -0.87 10.02 -7.87
CA VAL A 84 -0.95 9.21 -6.65
C VAL A 84 -2.31 8.52 -6.54
N HIS A 85 -2.32 7.19 -6.68
CA HIS A 85 -3.49 6.38 -6.37
C HIS A 85 -3.63 6.22 -4.86
N ARG A 86 -4.38 7.13 -4.22
CA ARG A 86 -4.81 6.92 -2.83
C ARG A 86 -5.83 5.79 -2.84
N GLY A 87 -5.41 4.60 -2.38
CA GLY A 87 -6.23 3.39 -2.38
C GLY A 87 -7.68 3.66 -1.97
N LEU A 88 -8.61 3.11 -2.77
CA LEU A 88 -10.06 3.22 -2.61
C LEU A 88 -10.44 3.25 -1.12
N LYS A 89 -10.92 4.41 -0.66
CA LYS A 89 -11.56 4.52 0.66
C LYS A 89 -12.68 3.49 0.67
N ARG A 90 -12.51 2.41 1.45
CA ARG A 90 -13.56 1.43 1.70
C ARG A 90 -14.84 2.21 2.04
N PRO A 91 -16.00 1.89 1.44
CA PRO A 91 -17.24 2.55 1.78
C PRO A 91 -17.45 2.35 3.28
N ASN A 92 -17.37 3.46 4.03
CA ASN A 92 -17.56 3.42 5.47
C ASN A 92 -18.97 2.90 5.71
N SER A 93 -19.07 1.74 6.35
CA SER A 93 -20.26 1.34 7.06
C SER A 93 -20.74 2.52 7.92
N SER A 94 -22.04 2.77 7.86
CA SER A 94 -22.81 3.78 8.59
C SER A 94 -22.17 4.19 9.92
N LYS A 95 -21.45 5.33 9.92
CA LYS A 95 -20.91 5.92 11.15
C LYS A 95 -21.80 7.06 11.60
N SER A 96 -22.34 6.90 12.80
CA SER A 96 -23.00 7.95 13.57
C SER A 96 -22.14 9.21 13.61
N LYS A 97 -22.80 10.38 13.64
CA LYS A 97 -22.13 11.69 13.62
C LYS A 97 -21.08 11.75 14.75
N PRO A 98 -19.79 11.92 14.44
CA PRO A 98 -18.77 12.02 15.46
C PRO A 98 -19.02 13.28 16.31
N LYS A 99 -18.92 13.15 17.64
CA LYS A 99 -19.02 14.28 18.55
C LYS A 99 -17.93 15.32 18.19
N PRO A 100 -18.25 16.63 18.18
CA PRO A 100 -17.28 17.64 17.81
C PRO A 100 -16.11 17.64 18.81
N ASN A 101 -14.90 17.46 18.28
CA ASN A 101 -13.69 17.47 19.08
C ASN A 101 -13.32 18.93 19.45
N ARG A 102 -13.49 19.29 20.72
CA ARG A 102 -13.13 20.61 21.27
C ARG A 102 -11.66 20.71 21.70
N ILE A 103 -10.86 19.67 21.51
CA ILE A 103 -9.42 19.69 21.83
C ILE A 103 -8.71 20.65 20.88
N LYS A 104 -7.94 21.58 21.45
CA LYS A 104 -7.07 22.48 20.69
C LYS A 104 -5.84 21.72 20.20
N CYS A 105 -5.50 21.90 18.92
CA CYS A 105 -4.29 21.36 18.32
C CYS A 105 -3.06 21.96 19.02
N SER A 106 -2.12 21.11 19.46
CA SER A 106 -0.88 21.57 20.12
C SER A 106 0.05 22.37 19.20
N TYR A 107 -0.21 22.38 17.88
CA TYR A 107 0.60 23.12 16.91
C TYR A 107 0.00 24.50 16.59
N CYS A 108 -1.22 24.54 16.05
CA CYS A 108 -1.84 25.80 15.63
C CYS A 108 -2.92 26.34 16.58
N LYS A 109 -3.17 25.66 17.71
CA LYS A 109 -4.15 26.05 18.75
C LYS A 109 -5.62 26.07 18.29
N GLU A 110 -5.91 25.72 17.04
CA GLU A 110 -7.27 25.58 16.50
C GLU A 110 -7.95 24.29 17.00
N THR A 111 -9.28 24.31 17.08
CA THR A 111 -10.07 23.13 17.49
C THR A 111 -10.48 22.30 16.28
N GLY A 112 -10.82 21.01 16.51
CA GLY A 112 -11.32 20.12 15.47
C GLY A 112 -10.27 19.18 14.85
N HIS A 113 -8.99 19.31 15.20
CA HIS A 113 -7.95 18.40 14.73
C HIS A 113 -6.82 18.18 15.76
N LEU A 114 -6.03 17.12 15.56
CA LEU A 114 -4.86 16.78 16.36
C LEU A 114 -3.58 17.24 15.66
N ARG A 115 -2.47 17.40 16.41
CA ARG A 115 -1.14 17.77 15.87
C ARG A 115 -0.68 16.88 14.71
N SER A 116 -1.06 15.61 14.69
CA SER A 116 -0.75 14.65 13.62
C SER A 116 -1.50 14.90 12.31
N LYS A 117 -2.65 15.59 12.37
CA LYS A 117 -3.50 15.95 11.21
C LYS A 117 -3.62 17.45 11.02
N CYS A 118 -2.66 18.22 11.52
CA CYS A 118 -2.66 19.67 11.39
C CYS A 118 -2.17 20.07 10.00
N GLU A 119 -3.03 20.75 9.23
CA GLU A 119 -2.71 21.21 7.88
C GLU A 119 -1.54 22.20 7.88
N LYS A 120 -1.50 23.14 8.84
CA LYS A 120 -0.38 24.09 8.99
C LYS A 120 0.96 23.39 9.20
N LYS A 121 0.98 22.28 9.93
CA LYS A 121 2.20 21.45 10.12
C LYS A 121 2.59 20.74 8.82
N LEU A 122 1.62 20.20 8.09
CA LEU A 122 1.87 19.52 6.81
C LEU A 122 2.37 20.49 5.74
N MET A 123 1.93 21.75 5.79
CA MET A 123 2.37 22.83 4.91
C MET A 123 3.67 23.52 5.37
N GLY A 124 4.28 23.07 6.47
CA GLY A 124 5.55 23.64 6.98
C GLY A 124 5.44 25.08 7.52
N ILE A 125 4.22 25.58 7.78
CA ILE A 125 3.99 26.95 8.23
C ILE A 125 4.30 27.03 9.73
N PRO A 126 5.24 27.89 10.17
CA PRO A 126 5.60 27.98 11.58
C PRO A 126 4.39 28.36 12.46
N PRO A 127 4.31 27.84 13.70
CA PRO A 127 3.22 28.15 14.59
C PRO A 127 3.28 29.63 15.05
N LEU A 128 2.13 30.30 15.03
CA LEU A 128 1.92 31.64 15.59
C LEU A 128 1.76 31.62 17.13
#